data_AF-A0A2H0P665-F1
#
_entry.id   AF-A0A2H0P665-F1
#
_cell.length_a   1.000
_cell.length_b   1.000
_cell.length_c   1.000
_cell.angle_alpha   90.00
_cell.angle_beta   90.00
_cell.angle_gamma   90.00
#
_symmetry.space_group_name_H-M   'P 1'
#
loop_
_entity.id
_entity.type
_entity.pdbx_description
1 polymer ?
#
loop_
_entity_poly.entity_id
_entity_poly.type
_entity_poly.pdbx_seq_one_letter_code
_entity_poly.pdbx_strand_id
1 'polypeptide(L)'
;MLDTREAPKGKVVSAGYPGIEQLIDSEDFTNVNEVFEKAYNELSDQSRIKRGLKRSREAKKAMRAIELTMSLFKELLEIKYRIQEMLKRSQTKRA
;
A
#
# COMPACT_ATOMS: atom_id res chain seq x y z
N MET A 1 21.52 -9.03 -5.50
CA MET A 1 20.86 -9.95 -6.45
C MET A 1 19.64 -10.51 -5.75
N LEU A 2 18.43 -10.13 -6.18
CA LEU A 2 17.21 -10.77 -5.68
C LEU A 2 17.07 -12.09 -6.45
N ASP A 3 17.15 -13.20 -5.72
CA ASP A 3 17.13 -14.57 -6.23
C ASP A 3 15.68 -14.90 -6.67
N THR A 4 15.30 -14.50 -7.89
CA THR A 4 14.00 -14.86 -8.49
C THR A 4 14.06 -16.32 -8.94
N ARG A 5 13.87 -17.23 -7.99
CA ARG A 5 13.67 -18.65 -8.28
C ARG A 5 12.35 -18.80 -9.04
N GLU A 6 12.41 -19.31 -10.26
CA GLU A 6 11.22 -19.72 -11.01
C GLU A 6 10.47 -20.78 -10.18
N ALA A 7 9.33 -20.38 -9.62
CA ALA A 7 8.48 -21.29 -8.87
C ALA A 7 7.64 -22.14 -9.85
N PRO A 8 7.43 -23.44 -9.57
CA PRO A 8 6.58 -24.29 -10.40
C PRO A 8 5.15 -23.72 -10.39
N LYS A 9 4.47 -23.81 -11.55
CA LYS A 9 3.12 -23.26 -11.80
C LYS A 9 2.20 -23.45 -10.58
N GLY A 10 1.84 -22.33 -9.93
CA GLY A 10 0.89 -22.30 -8.82
C GLY A 10 1.42 -21.77 -7.49
N LYS A 11 2.73 -21.47 -7.35
CA LYS A 11 3.26 -20.81 -6.15
C LYS A 11 3.37 -19.29 -6.35
N VAL A 12 2.60 -18.54 -5.57
CA VAL A 12 2.70 -17.08 -5.45
C VAL A 12 4.14 -16.73 -5.11
N VAL A 13 4.80 -15.97 -5.98
CA VAL A 13 6.14 -15.43 -5.72
C VAL A 13 5.96 -14.37 -4.64
N SER A 14 6.23 -14.74 -3.39
CA SER A 14 6.17 -13.81 -2.27
C SER A 14 7.42 -12.94 -2.24
N ALA A 15 7.23 -11.63 -2.16
CA ALA A 15 8.27 -10.64 -1.89
C ALA A 15 8.67 -10.59 -0.40
N GLY A 16 8.07 -11.45 0.43
CA GLY A 16 8.33 -11.55 1.86
C GLY A 16 7.40 -10.69 2.73
N TYR A 17 6.32 -10.14 2.15
CA TYR A 17 5.35 -9.30 2.86
C TYR A 17 3.91 -9.81 2.67
N PRO A 18 3.53 -10.91 3.33
CA PRO A 18 2.27 -11.62 3.06
C PRO A 18 1.02 -10.73 3.20
N GLY A 19 1.01 -9.85 4.20
CA GLY A 19 -0.14 -8.95 4.41
C GLY A 19 -0.29 -7.90 3.31
N ILE A 20 0.82 -7.36 2.79
CA ILE A 20 0.79 -6.38 1.69
C ILE A 20 0.41 -7.08 0.39
N GLU A 21 1.00 -8.26 0.13
CA GLU A 21 0.66 -9.08 -1.03
C GLU A 21 -0.84 -9.39 -1.06
N GLN A 22 -1.40 -9.83 0.06
CA GLN A 22 -2.84 -10.10 0.17
C GLN A 22 -3.68 -8.86 -0.13
N LEU A 23 -3.33 -7.69 0.42
CA LEU A 23 -4.04 -6.42 0.15
C LEU A 23 -4.01 -6.04 -1.33
N ILE A 24 -2.85 -6.16 -1.97
CA ILE A 24 -2.68 -5.83 -3.39
C ILE A 24 -3.42 -6.84 -4.27
N ASP A 25 -3.40 -8.12 -3.93
CA ASP A 25 -4.06 -9.18 -4.70
C ASP A 25 -5.58 -9.12 -4.57
N SER A 26 -6.10 -9.00 -3.35
CA SER A 26 -7.54 -8.94 -3.05
C SER A 26 -8.16 -7.59 -3.37
N GLU A 27 -7.34 -6.52 -3.38
CA GLU A 27 -7.78 -5.13 -3.51
C GLU A 27 -8.76 -4.69 -2.39
N ASP A 28 -8.81 -5.43 -1.30
CA ASP A 28 -9.63 -5.09 -0.13
C ASP A 28 -8.82 -4.26 0.88
N PHE A 29 -9.01 -2.94 0.83
CA PHE A 29 -8.38 -1.99 1.74
C PHE A 29 -9.30 -1.53 2.86
N THR A 30 -10.47 -2.15 3.04
CA THR A 30 -11.53 -1.65 3.96
C THR A 30 -11.00 -1.44 5.37
N ASN A 31 -10.42 -2.49 5.97
CA ASN A 31 -9.87 -2.41 7.32
C ASN A 31 -8.68 -1.43 7.43
N VAL A 32 -7.83 -1.35 6.40
CA VAL A 32 -6.70 -0.41 6.39
C VAL A 32 -7.20 1.03 6.38
N ASN A 33 -8.19 1.31 5.53
CA ASN A 33 -8.81 2.63 5.41
C ASN A 33 -9.47 3.05 6.72
N GLU A 34 -10.24 2.16 7.35
CA GLU A 34 -10.90 2.42 8.64
C GLU A 34 -9.88 2.74 9.74
N VAL A 35 -8.83 1.93 9.87
CA VAL A 35 -7.78 2.14 10.89
C VAL A 35 -7.01 3.43 10.63
N PHE A 36 -6.66 3.71 9.38
CA PHE A 36 -5.92 4.92 9.02
C PHE A 36 -6.76 6.17 9.19
N GLU A 37 -8.05 6.14 8.84
CA GLU A 37 -8.96 7.25 9.06
C GLU A 37 -9.09 7.56 10.56
N LYS A 38 -9.33 6.54 11.38
CA LYS A 38 -9.41 6.70 12.83
C LYS A 38 -8.11 7.29 13.41
N ALA A 39 -6.97 6.73 13.04
CA ALA A 39 -5.66 7.22 13.50
C ALA A 39 -5.39 8.64 13.02
N TYR A 40 -5.72 8.97 11.77
CA TYR A 40 -5.54 10.30 11.21
C TYR A 40 -6.39 11.34 11.95
N ASN A 41 -7.64 11.01 12.26
CA ASN A 41 -8.54 11.89 13.02
C ASN A 41 -8.00 12.16 14.42
N GLU A 42 -7.57 11.12 15.15
CA GLU A 42 -6.94 11.28 16.46
C GLU A 42 -5.66 12.14 16.38
N LEU A 43 -4.79 11.90 15.40
CA LEU A 43 -3.58 12.69 15.19
C LEU A 43 -3.88 14.15 14.80
N SER A 44 -4.92 14.38 14.01
CA SER A 44 -5.39 15.71 13.63
C SER A 44 -5.77 16.52 14.86
N ASP A 45 -6.54 15.93 15.79
CA ASP A 45 -6.88 16.56 17.05
C ASP A 45 -5.64 16.86 17.90
N GLN A 46 -4.73 15.89 18.01
CA GLN A 46 -3.46 16.10 18.73
C GLN A 46 -2.59 17.20 18.11
N SER A 47 -2.63 17.36 16.78
CA SER A 47 -1.86 18.37 16.07
C SER A 47 -2.34 19.80 16.35
N ARG A 48 -3.63 19.97 16.70
CA ARG A 48 -4.29 21.26 16.95
C ARG A 48 -4.15 21.75 18.39
N ILE A 49 -3.74 20.89 19.32
CA ILE A 49 -3.54 21.26 20.73
C ILE A 49 -2.38 22.27 20.83
N LYS A 50 -2.69 23.48 21.32
CA LYS A 50 -1.73 24.60 21.42
C LYS A 50 -0.62 24.39 22.45
N ARG A 51 -0.82 23.51 23.44
CA ARG A 51 0.20 23.13 24.44
C ARG A 51 0.95 21.88 23.96
N GLY A 52 2.24 22.04 23.65
CA GLY A 52 3.13 20.92 23.29
C GLY A 52 3.56 20.91 21.83
N LEU A 53 4.38 21.89 21.43
CA LEU A 53 4.88 22.05 20.05
C LEU A 53 5.55 20.77 19.49
N LYS A 54 6.28 20.02 20.33
CA LYS A 54 6.88 18.74 19.93
C LYS A 54 5.81 17.72 19.56
N ARG A 55 4.76 17.57 20.37
CA ARG A 55 3.66 16.62 20.13
C ARG A 55 2.89 16.97 18.87
N SER A 56 2.61 18.26 18.63
CA SER A 56 1.97 18.72 17.40
C SER A 56 2.81 18.41 16.15
N ARG A 57 4.14 18.60 16.21
CA ARG A 57 5.04 18.27 15.10
C ARG A 57 5.08 16.76 14.83
N GLU A 58 5.20 15.94 15.87
CA GLU A 58 5.21 14.48 15.70
C GLU A 58 3.86 13.96 15.17
N ALA A 59 2.74 14.54 15.62
CA ALA A 59 1.42 14.20 15.08
C ALA A 59 1.32 14.48 13.57
N LYS A 60 1.79 15.66 13.12
CA LYS A 60 1.83 16.01 11.68
C LYS A 60 2.73 15.07 10.88
N LYS A 61 3.88 14.65 11.44
CA LYS A 61 4.75 13.67 10.79
C LYS A 61 4.06 12.32 10.63
N ALA A 62 3.36 11.84 11.66
CA ALA A 62 2.61 10.59 11.60
C ALA A 62 1.46 10.66 10.58
N MET A 63 0.71 11.76 10.55
CA MET A 63 -0.31 12.00 9.52
C MET A 63 0.29 11.93 8.11
N ARG A 64 1.45 12.56 7.91
CA ARG A 64 2.16 12.50 6.62
C ARG A 64 2.60 11.09 6.24
N ALA A 65 3.03 10.29 7.21
CA ALA A 65 3.40 8.90 6.97
C ALA A 65 2.19 8.08 6.49
N ILE A 66 1.01 8.26 7.12
CA ILE A 66 -0.25 7.64 6.69
C ILE A 66 -0.58 8.00 5.24
N GLU A 67 -0.49 9.29 4.88
CA GLU A 67 -0.71 9.76 3.51
C GLU A 67 0.25 9.11 2.51
N LEU A 68 1.54 9.03 2.85
CA LEU A 68 2.55 8.41 2.00
C LEU A 68 2.31 6.91 1.81
N THR A 69 1.91 6.20 2.86
CA THR A 69 1.56 4.77 2.76
C THR A 69 0.35 4.55 1.85
N MET A 70 -0.68 5.41 1.95
CA MET A 70 -1.83 5.34 1.05
C MET A 70 -1.46 5.62 -0.40
N SER A 71 -0.56 6.58 -0.65
CA SER A 71 -0.03 6.83 -1.99
C SER A 71 0.76 5.63 -2.52
N LEU A 72 1.56 4.98 -1.68
CA LEU A 72 2.30 3.78 -2.06
C LEU A 72 1.37 2.63 -2.48
N PHE A 73 0.27 2.40 -1.75
CA PHE A 73 -0.72 1.40 -2.15
C PHE A 73 -1.33 1.70 -3.52
N LYS A 74 -1.64 2.97 -3.81
CA LYS A 74 -2.14 3.39 -5.14
C LYS A 74 -1.11 3.11 -6.23
N GLU A 75 0.15 3.46 -6.02
CA GLU A 75 1.23 3.19 -6.98
C GLU A 75 1.39 1.69 -7.25
N LEU A 76 1.32 0.85 -6.21
CA LEU A 76 1.38 -0.61 -6.36
C LEU A 76 0.20 -1.16 -7.18
N LEU A 77 -1.01 -0.64 -6.97
CA LEU A 77 -2.19 -1.03 -7.77
C LEU A 77 -2.05 -0.59 -9.23
N GLU A 78 -1.55 0.62 -9.48
CA GLU A 78 -1.28 1.08 -10.85
C GLU A 78 -0.28 0.16 -11.55
N ILE A 79 0.79 -0.23 -10.87
CA ILE A 79 1.79 -1.17 -11.40
C ILE A 79 1.13 -2.52 -11.69
N LYS A 80 0.32 -3.05 -10.77
CA LYS A 80 -0.45 -4.30 -10.96
C LYS A 80 -1.29 -4.22 -12.24
N TYR A 81 -2.07 -3.16 -12.42
CA TYR A 81 -2.92 -3.00 -13.59
C TYR A 81 -2.13 -2.86 -14.90
N ARG A 82 -1.02 -2.10 -14.90
CA ARG A 82 -0.13 -1.98 -16.07
C ARG A 82 0.43 -3.35 -16.48
N ILE A 83 0.88 -4.17 -15.52
CA ILE A 83 1.37 -5.52 -15.79
C ILE A 83 0.26 -6.40 -16.38
N GLN A 84 -0.93 -6.39 -15.78
CA GLN A 84 -2.07 -7.16 -16.30
C GLN A 84 -2.46 -6.76 -17.73
N GLU A 85 -2.42 -5.46 -18.04
CA GLU A 85 -2.68 -4.96 -19.38
C GLU A 85 -1.62 -5.43 -20.39
N MET A 86 -0.34 -5.36 -20.04
CA MET A 86 0.75 -5.89 -20.87
C MET A 86 0.59 -7.38 -21.15
N LEU A 87 0.22 -8.17 -20.13
CA LEU A 87 -0.04 -9.60 -20.27
C LEU A 87 -1.21 -9.86 -21.23
N LYS A 88 -2.34 -9.18 -21.05
CA LYS A 88 -3.50 -9.28 -21.97
C LYS A 88 -3.10 -8.98 -23.42
N ARG A 89 -2.39 -7.87 -23.65
CA ARG A 89 -1.92 -7.47 -25.00
C ARG A 89 -0.98 -8.51 -25.62
N SER A 90 -0.11 -9.14 -24.83
CA SER A 90 0.80 -10.18 -25.32
C SER A 90 0.11 -11.50 -25.68
N GLN A 91 -0.98 -11.85 -24.98
CA GLN A 91 -1.78 -13.04 -25.29
C GLN A 91 -2.62 -12.83 -26.55
N THR A 92 -3.22 -11.65 -26.73
CA THR A 92 -3.98 -11.30 -27.95
C THR A 92 -3.11 -11.25 -29.21
N LYS A 93 -1.81 -10.96 -29.10
CA LYS A 93 -0.88 -10.99 -30.25
C LYS A 93 -0.37 -12.39 -30.62
N ARG A 94 -0.57 -13.40 -29.76
CA ARG A 94 -0.13 -14.78 -29.97
C ARG A 94 -1.27 -15.74 -30.36
N ALA A 95 -2.52 -15.29 -30.25
CA ALA A 95 -3.70 -15.95 -30.77
C ALA A 95 -3.98 -15.45 -32.19
#